data_AF-A0A7L1G7A5-F1
#
_entry.id   AF-A0A7L1G7A5-F1
#
_cell.length_a   1.000
_cell.length_b   1.000
_cell.length_c   1.000
_cell.angle_alpha   90.00
_cell.angle_beta   90.00
_cell.angle_gamma   90.00
#
_symmetry.space_group_name_H-M   'P 1'
#
loop_
_entity.id
_entity.type
_entity.pdbx_description
1 polymer ?
#
loop_
_entity_poly.entity_id
_entity_poly.type
_entity_poly.pdbx_seq_one_letter_code
_entity_poly.pdbx_strand_id
1 'polypeptide(L)'
;KTENRMKVRDKILVQKYYLNVFNGIFLALGLMILAFGLWLLFDRNNLFSVLFSSGKNQLVVYLSCLLLGTGSAITFISAMGFLGSIMEIKCLLVIYMTFHILVFATQMVISVLIFVKKEEVHNEWNNRIDEVVSAYGNESLSEQEPVWNILNAVQHKMECCGRYNVTQWESNQNKENSTQIPCSCTRSQLKKWFCDVPRDLIYTM
;
A
#
# COMPACT_ATOMS: atom_id res chain seq x y z
N LYS A 1 -48.64 18.32 15.21
CA LYS A 1 -48.25 18.14 13.77
C LYS A 1 -47.05 19.02 13.37
N THR A 2 -47.01 20.29 13.78
CA THR A 2 -45.94 21.25 13.45
C THR A 2 -44.62 20.97 14.18
N GLU A 3 -44.68 20.54 15.45
CA GLU A 3 -43.51 20.15 16.24
C GLU A 3 -42.75 18.96 15.64
N ASN A 4 -43.47 17.91 15.20
CA ASN A 4 -42.86 16.77 14.52
C ASN A 4 -42.20 17.16 13.18
N ARG A 5 -42.76 18.13 12.44
CA ARG A 5 -42.13 18.64 11.21
C ARG A 5 -40.85 19.43 11.48
N MET A 6 -40.79 20.15 12.60
CA MET A 6 -39.60 20.89 13.02
C MET A 6 -38.47 19.92 13.41
N LYS A 7 -38.76 18.95 14.29
CA LYS A 7 -37.81 17.89 14.70
C LYS A 7 -37.25 17.07 13.52
N VAL A 8 -38.07 16.78 12.50
CA VAL A 8 -37.62 16.06 11.30
C VAL A 8 -36.67 16.89 10.45
N ARG A 9 -36.94 18.21 10.30
CA ARG A 9 -36.07 19.12 9.55
C ARG A 9 -34.70 19.28 10.21
N ASP A 10 -34.67 19.40 11.54
CA ASP A 10 -33.42 19.53 12.28
C ASP A 10 -32.54 18.27 12.12
N LYS A 11 -33.15 17.08 12.20
CA LYS A 11 -32.45 15.79 11.93
C LYS A 11 -31.85 15.73 10.53
N ILE A 12 -32.58 16.19 9.51
CA ILE A 12 -32.11 16.20 8.12
C ILE A 12 -30.94 17.17 7.96
N LEU A 13 -31.00 18.36 8.57
CA LEU A 13 -29.91 19.34 8.54
C LEU A 13 -28.64 18.79 9.19
N VAL A 14 -28.77 18.14 10.36
CA VAL A 14 -27.65 17.50 11.05
C VAL A 14 -27.03 16.39 10.19
N GLN A 15 -27.85 15.52 9.58
CA GLN A 15 -27.36 14.45 8.72
C GLN A 15 -26.63 15.00 7.48
N LYS A 16 -27.18 16.03 6.82
CA LYS A 16 -26.53 16.70 5.69
C LYS A 16 -25.19 17.31 6.09
N TYR A 17 -25.13 17.95 7.26
CA TYR A 17 -23.90 18.53 7.79
C TYR A 17 -22.80 17.47 7.96
N TYR A 18 -23.11 16.36 8.64
CA TYR A 18 -22.15 15.26 8.80
C TYR A 18 -21.68 14.69 7.47
N LEU A 19 -22.59 14.45 6.52
CA LEU A 19 -22.24 13.93 5.20
C LEU A 19 -21.30 14.88 4.44
N ASN A 20 -21.55 16.19 4.52
CA ASN A 20 -20.74 17.19 3.85
C ASN A 20 -19.33 17.30 4.45
N VAL A 21 -19.23 17.29 5.78
CA VAL A 21 -17.94 17.30 6.49
C VAL A 21 -17.14 16.03 6.16
N PHE A 22 -17.79 14.86 6.23
CA PHE A 22 -17.16 13.59 5.90
C PHE A 22 -16.63 13.58 4.45
N ASN A 23 -17.48 13.91 3.47
CA ASN A 23 -17.08 13.99 2.06
C ASN A 23 -15.96 15.03 1.83
N GLY A 24 -15.98 16.15 2.56
CA GLY A 24 -14.91 17.15 2.52
C GLY A 24 -13.57 16.60 2.99
N ILE A 25 -13.54 15.80 4.06
CA ILE A 25 -12.33 15.15 4.56
C ILE A 25 -11.79 14.16 3.51
N PHE A 26 -12.64 13.30 2.93
CA PHE A 26 -12.20 12.35 1.89
C PHE A 26 -11.73 13.06 0.63
N LEU A 27 -12.36 14.18 0.26
CA LEU A 27 -11.91 14.99 -0.86
C LEU A 27 -10.50 15.54 -0.61
N ALA A 28 -10.24 16.10 0.59
CA ALA A 28 -8.93 16.59 0.96
C ALA A 28 -7.88 15.47 0.97
N LEU A 29 -8.18 14.31 1.55
CA LEU A 29 -7.29 13.15 1.56
C LEU A 29 -7.03 12.63 0.14
N GLY A 30 -8.05 12.56 -0.71
CA GLY A 30 -7.92 12.14 -2.11
C GLY A 30 -6.99 13.06 -2.90
N LEU A 31 -7.14 14.38 -2.72
CA LEU A 31 -6.26 15.38 -3.34
C LEU A 31 -4.82 15.27 -2.83
N MET A 32 -4.61 15.01 -1.53
CA MET A 32 -3.28 14.79 -0.97
C MET A 32 -2.61 13.55 -1.57
N ILE A 33 -3.35 12.44 -1.71
CA ILE A 33 -2.86 11.21 -2.34
C ILE A 33 -2.52 11.46 -3.81
N LEU A 34 -3.38 12.18 -4.54
CA LEU A 34 -3.12 12.57 -5.93
C LEU A 34 -1.87 13.42 -6.07
N ALA A 35 -1.72 14.45 -5.24
CA ALA A 35 -0.56 15.32 -5.24
C ALA A 35 0.72 14.52 -4.98
N PHE A 36 0.68 13.58 -4.03
CA PHE A 36 1.82 12.70 -3.75
C PHE A 36 2.12 11.74 -4.90
N GLY A 37 1.10 11.16 -5.54
CA GLY A 37 1.27 10.32 -6.73
C GLY A 37 1.85 11.08 -7.92
N LEU A 38 1.40 12.33 -8.14
CA LEU A 38 1.96 13.22 -9.17
C LEU A 38 3.40 13.62 -8.84
N TRP A 39 3.69 13.93 -7.57
CA TRP A 39 5.04 14.24 -7.11
C TRP A 39 6.01 13.08 -7.41
N LEU A 40 5.65 11.85 -7.04
CA LEU A 40 6.46 10.66 -7.34
C LEU A 40 6.65 10.45 -8.85
N LEU A 41 5.63 10.74 -9.66
CA LEU A 41 5.71 10.64 -11.12
C LEU A 41 6.63 11.71 -11.73
N PHE A 42 6.62 12.95 -11.21
CA PHE A 42 7.44 14.05 -11.71
C PHE A 42 8.88 14.03 -11.23
N ASP A 43 9.12 13.64 -9.98
CA ASP A 43 10.47 13.50 -9.42
C ASP A 43 11.31 12.49 -10.23
N ARG A 44 10.64 11.44 -10.73
CA ARG A 44 11.21 10.52 -11.73
C ARG A 44 11.69 11.25 -13.01
N ASN A 45 10.92 12.19 -13.52
CA ASN A 45 11.20 12.84 -14.81
C ASN A 45 12.30 13.92 -14.71
N ASN A 46 12.52 14.53 -13.55
CA ASN A 46 13.43 15.67 -13.40
C ASN A 46 14.70 15.39 -12.58
N LEU A 47 14.73 14.41 -11.66
CA LEU A 47 15.86 14.27 -10.71
C LEU A 47 16.28 12.81 -10.44
N PHE A 48 15.34 11.87 -10.40
CA PHE A 48 15.63 10.49 -9.95
C PHE A 48 16.13 9.53 -11.06
N SER A 49 15.84 9.82 -12.33
CA SER A 49 16.29 9.00 -13.46
C SER A 49 17.82 8.99 -13.64
N VAL A 50 18.51 10.04 -13.17
CA VAL A 50 19.97 10.19 -13.29
C VAL A 50 20.72 9.57 -12.10
N LEU A 51 20.11 9.53 -10.90
CA LEU A 51 20.74 8.98 -9.69
C LEU A 51 20.51 7.47 -9.47
N PHE A 52 19.48 6.88 -10.11
CA PHE A 52 19.06 5.48 -9.89
C PHE A 52 18.97 4.67 -11.19
N SER A 53 20.06 4.66 -11.97
CA SER A 53 20.24 3.94 -13.24
C SER A 53 20.23 2.39 -13.14
N SER A 54 19.67 1.79 -12.09
CA SER A 54 19.47 0.33 -12.01
C SER A 54 18.21 0.01 -11.22
N GLY A 55 17.23 -0.63 -11.87
CA GLY A 55 16.17 -1.41 -11.23
C GLY A 55 14.98 -0.68 -10.58
N LYS A 56 15.17 0.52 -10.02
CA LYS A 56 14.15 1.16 -9.15
C LYS A 56 12.98 1.82 -9.88
N ASN A 57 13.01 1.88 -11.21
CA ASN A 57 12.06 2.67 -12.00
C ASN A 57 10.67 2.03 -12.09
N GLN A 58 10.58 0.70 -12.10
CA GLN A 58 9.31 0.02 -12.38
C GLN A 58 8.38 0.00 -11.16
N LEU A 59 8.94 -0.14 -9.96
CA LEU A 59 8.17 -0.12 -8.71
C LEU A 59 7.60 1.26 -8.39
N VAL A 60 8.42 2.30 -8.50
CA VAL A 60 7.99 3.67 -8.23
C VAL A 60 6.88 4.07 -9.20
N VAL A 61 6.96 3.65 -10.46
CA VAL A 61 5.89 3.84 -11.45
C VAL A 61 4.61 3.12 -11.03
N TYR A 62 4.70 1.84 -10.65
CA TYR A 62 3.53 1.09 -10.21
C TYR A 62 2.87 1.73 -8.99
N LEU A 63 3.65 2.10 -7.97
CA LEU A 63 3.16 2.77 -6.77
C LEU A 63 2.54 4.14 -7.08
N SER A 64 3.18 4.92 -7.96
CA SER A 64 2.65 6.22 -8.40
C SER A 64 1.33 6.05 -9.15
N CYS A 65 1.23 5.08 -10.06
CA CYS A 65 0.00 4.76 -10.78
C CYS A 65 -1.11 4.32 -9.83
N LEU A 66 -0.81 3.50 -8.82
CA LEU A 66 -1.78 3.11 -7.80
C LEU A 66 -2.27 4.32 -6.98
N LEU A 67 -1.36 5.19 -6.55
CA LEU A 67 -1.71 6.42 -5.81
C LEU A 67 -2.55 7.37 -6.68
N LEU A 68 -2.20 7.54 -7.95
CA LEU A 68 -2.97 8.34 -8.89
C LEU A 68 -4.36 7.76 -9.14
N GLY A 69 -4.46 6.45 -9.37
CA GLY A 69 -5.74 5.78 -9.60
C GLY A 69 -6.65 5.85 -8.39
N THR A 70 -6.15 5.45 -7.21
CA THR A 70 -6.90 5.47 -5.95
C THR A 70 -7.26 6.89 -5.52
N GLY A 71 -6.31 7.84 -5.59
CA GLY A 71 -6.54 9.24 -5.29
C GLY A 71 -7.58 9.87 -6.22
N SER A 72 -7.54 9.56 -7.52
CA SER A 72 -8.53 10.03 -8.50
C SER A 72 -9.93 9.51 -8.16
N ALA A 73 -10.05 8.21 -7.88
CA ALA A 73 -11.32 7.59 -7.52
C ALA A 73 -11.90 8.20 -6.23
N ILE A 74 -11.10 8.34 -5.18
CA ILE A 74 -11.53 8.93 -3.90
C ILE A 74 -11.98 10.38 -4.11
N THR A 75 -11.19 11.18 -4.83
CA THR A 75 -11.50 12.58 -5.12
C THR A 75 -12.80 12.70 -5.92
N PHE A 76 -12.97 11.90 -6.97
CA PHE A 76 -14.17 11.90 -7.81
C PHE A 76 -15.42 11.50 -7.03
N ILE A 77 -15.35 10.40 -6.27
CA ILE A 77 -16.46 9.92 -5.45
C ILE A 77 -16.85 10.95 -4.39
N SER A 78 -15.85 11.57 -3.74
CA SER A 78 -16.08 12.60 -2.70
C SER A 78 -16.64 13.89 -3.29
N ALA A 79 -16.16 14.31 -4.46
CA ALA A 79 -16.68 15.47 -5.19
C ALA A 79 -18.14 15.26 -5.60
N MET A 80 -18.51 14.07 -6.08
CA MET A 80 -19.92 13.74 -6.36
C MET A 80 -20.77 13.77 -5.10
N GLY A 81 -20.26 13.30 -3.96
CA GLY A 81 -20.96 13.38 -2.68
C GLY A 81 -21.18 14.83 -2.21
N PHE A 82 -20.16 15.69 -2.37
CA PHE A 82 -20.23 17.11 -2.03
C PHE A 82 -21.19 17.88 -2.97
N LEU A 83 -21.04 17.71 -4.28
CA LEU A 83 -21.91 18.32 -5.29
C LEU A 83 -23.35 17.81 -5.20
N GLY A 84 -23.56 16.51 -4.97
CA GLY A 84 -24.89 15.92 -4.79
C GLY A 84 -25.61 16.47 -3.55
N SER A 85 -24.87 16.79 -2.49
CA SER A 85 -25.39 17.45 -1.29
C SER A 85 -25.79 18.91 -1.57
N ILE A 86 -24.95 19.67 -2.27
CA ILE A 86 -25.20 21.09 -2.60
C ILE A 86 -26.33 21.25 -3.61
N MET A 87 -26.32 20.46 -4.69
CA MET A 87 -27.29 20.53 -5.78
C MET A 87 -28.64 19.88 -5.43
N GLU A 88 -28.78 19.34 -4.21
CA GLU A 88 -29.96 18.63 -3.71
C GLU A 88 -30.47 17.50 -4.64
N ILE A 89 -29.58 16.89 -5.44
CA ILE A 89 -29.93 15.79 -6.34
C ILE A 89 -30.07 14.50 -5.54
N LYS A 90 -31.28 14.26 -5.03
CA LYS A 90 -31.60 13.11 -4.16
C LYS A 90 -31.24 11.76 -4.78
N CYS A 91 -31.47 11.59 -6.09
CA CYS A 91 -31.16 10.33 -6.79
C CYS A 91 -29.67 10.00 -6.73
N LEU A 92 -28.81 10.99 -7.00
CA LEU A 92 -27.35 10.85 -6.95
C LEU A 92 -26.88 10.48 -5.54
N LEU A 93 -27.44 11.15 -4.52
CA LEU A 93 -27.11 10.88 -3.12
C LEU A 93 -27.51 9.47 -2.67
N VAL A 94 -28.68 8.99 -3.11
CA VAL A 94 -29.17 7.64 -2.79
C VAL A 94 -28.28 6.59 -3.42
N ILE A 95 -27.90 6.75 -4.70
CA ILE A 95 -26.99 5.83 -5.39
C ILE A 95 -25.62 5.82 -4.70
N TYR A 96 -25.08 6.99 -4.37
CA TYR A 96 -23.82 7.14 -3.65
C TYR A 96 -23.82 6.39 -2.30
N MET A 97 -24.86 6.59 -1.49
CA MET A 97 -24.98 5.94 -0.18
C MET A 97 -25.16 4.43 -0.32
N THR A 98 -25.96 3.99 -1.29
CA THR A 98 -26.19 2.56 -1.56
C THR A 98 -24.89 1.88 -1.95
N PHE A 99 -24.11 2.48 -2.85
CA PHE A 99 -22.80 1.97 -3.25
C PHE A 99 -21.84 1.85 -2.04
N HIS A 100 -21.78 2.87 -1.18
CA HIS A 100 -20.94 2.83 0.03
C HIS A 100 -21.35 1.72 1.00
N ILE A 101 -22.66 1.54 1.21
CA ILE A 101 -23.18 0.46 2.07
C ILE A 101 -22.77 -0.91 1.52
N LEU A 102 -22.84 -1.12 0.21
CA LEU A 102 -22.43 -2.37 -0.42
C LEU A 102 -20.94 -2.64 -0.27
N VAL A 103 -20.09 -1.63 -0.46
CA VAL A 103 -18.64 -1.74 -0.24
C VAL A 103 -18.34 -2.06 1.22
N PHE A 104 -18.98 -1.36 2.16
CA PHE A 104 -18.79 -1.59 3.60
C PHE A 104 -19.24 -3.01 4.02
N ALA A 105 -20.39 -3.48 3.52
CA ALA A 105 -20.87 -4.83 3.78
C ALA A 105 -19.87 -5.88 3.24
N THR A 106 -19.36 -5.67 2.03
CA THR A 106 -18.35 -6.55 1.43
C THR A 106 -17.05 -6.57 2.25
N GLN A 107 -16.58 -5.41 2.70
CA GLN A 107 -15.40 -5.30 3.56
C GLN A 107 -15.60 -6.02 4.91
N MET A 108 -16.79 -5.94 5.50
CA MET A 108 -17.12 -6.67 6.72
C MET A 108 -17.06 -8.18 6.51
N VAL A 109 -17.63 -8.68 5.41
CA VAL A 109 -17.55 -10.10 5.05
C VAL A 109 -16.10 -10.54 4.87
N ILE A 110 -15.32 -9.81 4.09
CA ILE A 110 -13.88 -10.11 3.87
C ILE A 110 -13.12 -10.13 5.21
N SER A 111 -13.35 -9.14 6.08
CA SER A 111 -12.67 -9.03 7.37
C SER A 111 -12.99 -10.22 8.28
N VAL A 112 -14.26 -10.63 8.34
CA VAL A 112 -14.69 -11.82 9.10
C VAL A 112 -14.06 -13.09 8.52
N LEU A 113 -14.04 -13.23 7.19
CA LEU A 113 -13.40 -14.38 6.53
C LEU A 113 -11.91 -14.46 6.85
N ILE A 114 -11.17 -13.35 6.78
CA ILE A 114 -9.75 -13.28 7.15
C ILE A 114 -9.55 -13.67 8.61
N PHE A 115 -10.42 -13.19 9.51
CA PHE A 115 -10.32 -13.49 10.94
C PHE A 115 -10.57 -14.97 11.24
N VAL A 116 -11.60 -15.57 10.63
CA VAL A 116 -11.93 -16.99 10.80
C VAL A 116 -10.86 -17.89 10.20
N LYS A 117 -10.32 -17.51 9.03
CA LYS A 117 -9.28 -18.27 8.30
C LYS A 117 -7.87 -17.74 8.57
N LYS A 118 -7.62 -17.17 9.77
CA LYS A 118 -6.35 -16.52 10.09
C LYS A 118 -5.13 -17.43 9.86
N GLU A 119 -5.26 -18.74 10.14
CA GLU A 119 -4.17 -19.70 9.99
C GLU A 119 -3.88 -20.01 8.52
N GLU A 120 -4.92 -20.18 7.69
CA GLU A 120 -4.77 -20.34 6.24
C GLU A 120 -4.12 -19.10 5.62
N VAL A 121 -4.58 -17.90 6.00
CA VAL A 121 -4.03 -16.63 5.53
C VAL A 121 -2.57 -16.47 5.97
N HIS A 122 -2.26 -16.84 7.21
CA HIS A 122 -0.88 -16.79 7.72
C HIS A 122 0.04 -17.76 6.99
N ASN A 123 -0.43 -18.98 6.72
CA ASN A 123 0.34 -19.99 6.00
C ASN A 123 0.56 -19.59 4.54
N GLU A 124 -0.46 -19.07 3.85
CA GLU A 124 -0.32 -18.56 2.48
C GLU A 124 0.66 -17.39 2.44
N TRP A 125 0.55 -16.45 3.40
CA TRP A 125 1.50 -15.34 3.52
C TRP A 125 2.93 -15.84 3.72
N ASN A 126 3.13 -16.83 4.59
CA ASN A 126 4.44 -17.43 4.80
C ASN A 126 4.96 -18.08 3.51
N ASN A 127 4.16 -18.92 2.85
CA ASN A 127 4.55 -19.55 1.59
C ASN A 127 4.98 -18.52 0.53
N ARG A 128 4.26 -17.39 0.43
CA ARG A 128 4.64 -16.29 -0.48
C ARG A 128 5.98 -15.66 -0.13
N ILE A 129 6.24 -15.43 1.15
CA ILE A 129 7.55 -14.91 1.58
C ILE A 129 8.66 -15.93 1.29
N ASP A 130 8.41 -17.23 1.48
CA ASP A 130 9.40 -18.27 1.15
C ASP A 130 9.66 -18.35 -0.36
N GLU A 131 8.62 -18.20 -1.19
CA GLU A 131 8.74 -18.11 -2.65
C GLU A 131 9.60 -16.90 -3.05
N VAL A 132 9.32 -15.72 -2.49
CA VAL A 132 10.10 -14.49 -2.74
C VAL A 132 11.56 -14.67 -2.31
N VAL A 133 11.82 -15.25 -1.14
CA VAL A 133 13.17 -15.52 -0.64
C VAL A 133 13.88 -16.53 -1.52
N SER A 134 13.21 -17.58 -2.00
CA SER A 134 13.81 -18.61 -2.85
C SER A 134 14.19 -18.08 -4.25
N ALA A 135 13.39 -17.16 -4.80
CA ALA A 135 13.63 -16.55 -6.10
C ALA A 135 14.61 -15.36 -6.03
N TYR A 136 14.85 -14.80 -4.85
CA TYR A 136 15.66 -13.60 -4.66
C TYR A 136 17.06 -13.73 -5.28
N GLY A 137 17.45 -12.73 -6.08
CA GLY A 137 18.74 -12.66 -6.76
C GLY A 137 18.85 -13.52 -8.02
N ASN A 138 17.76 -14.15 -8.47
CA ASN A 138 17.76 -14.96 -9.69
C ASN A 138 17.71 -14.05 -10.95
N GLU A 139 18.76 -14.05 -11.74
CA GLU A 139 18.87 -13.24 -12.97
C GLU A 139 17.79 -13.58 -14.02
N SER A 140 17.28 -14.81 -14.04
CA SER A 140 16.23 -15.22 -14.99
C SER A 140 14.85 -14.66 -14.63
N LEU A 141 14.66 -14.18 -13.39
CA LEU A 141 13.40 -13.64 -12.88
C LEU A 141 13.48 -12.12 -12.65
N SER A 142 14.04 -11.38 -13.61
CA SER A 142 14.20 -9.92 -13.54
C SER A 142 12.89 -9.15 -13.30
N GLU A 143 11.75 -9.72 -13.68
CA GLU A 143 10.43 -9.18 -13.39
C GLU A 143 10.05 -9.17 -11.89
N GLN A 144 10.72 -9.96 -11.05
CA GLN A 144 10.55 -9.97 -9.59
C GLN A 144 11.45 -8.99 -8.84
N GLU A 145 12.39 -8.34 -9.54
CA GLU A 145 13.30 -7.34 -8.97
C GLU A 145 12.58 -6.24 -8.15
N PRO A 146 11.40 -5.73 -8.55
CA PRO A 146 10.63 -4.78 -7.75
C PRO A 146 10.29 -5.32 -6.35
N VAL A 147 9.90 -6.59 -6.26
CA VAL A 147 9.50 -7.23 -5.00
C VAL A 147 10.71 -7.38 -4.08
N TRP A 148 11.84 -7.79 -4.62
CA TRP A 148 13.09 -7.91 -3.86
C TRP A 148 13.60 -6.56 -3.37
N ASN A 149 13.41 -5.50 -4.16
CA ASN A 149 13.74 -4.13 -3.75
C ASN A 149 12.87 -3.64 -2.58
N ILE A 150 11.58 -4.00 -2.53
CA ILE A 150 10.74 -3.73 -1.34
C ILE A 150 11.30 -4.48 -0.14
N LEU A 151 11.59 -5.78 -0.31
CA LEU A 151 12.13 -6.60 0.76
C LEU A 151 13.43 -5.99 1.32
N ASN A 152 14.32 -5.54 0.45
CA ASN A 152 15.54 -4.83 0.82
C ASN A 152 15.27 -3.53 1.59
N ALA A 153 14.31 -2.73 1.13
CA ALA A 153 13.93 -1.49 1.81
C ALA A 153 13.33 -1.75 3.20
N VAL A 154 12.50 -2.79 3.33
CA VAL A 154 11.91 -3.21 4.61
C VAL A 154 13.00 -3.69 5.56
N GLN A 155 13.86 -4.61 5.11
CA GLN A 155 14.96 -5.15 5.90
C GLN A 155 15.91 -4.07 6.40
N HIS A 156 16.30 -3.14 5.53
CA HIS A 156 17.18 -2.04 5.91
C HIS A 156 16.47 -1.03 6.84
N LYS A 157 15.22 -0.68 6.57
CA LYS A 157 14.50 0.36 7.36
C LYS A 157 14.04 -0.14 8.72
N MET A 158 13.72 -1.43 8.82
CA MET A 158 13.30 -2.08 10.06
C MET A 158 14.47 -2.78 10.76
N GLU A 159 15.69 -2.67 10.22
CA GLU A 159 16.90 -3.34 10.72
C GLU A 159 16.68 -4.85 11.00
N CYS A 160 15.98 -5.53 10.09
CA CYS A 160 15.63 -6.94 10.22
C CYS A 160 16.17 -7.79 9.06
N CYS A 161 16.31 -9.10 9.25
CA CYS A 161 16.80 -10.01 8.21
C CYS A 161 15.99 -11.31 8.15
N GLY A 162 15.22 -11.47 7.06
CA GLY A 162 14.27 -12.57 6.92
C GLY A 162 13.00 -12.37 7.75
N ARG A 163 12.09 -13.36 7.68
CA ARG A 163 10.81 -13.37 8.40
C ARG A 163 11.01 -13.48 9.92
N TYR A 164 11.90 -14.39 10.33
CA TYR A 164 12.16 -14.67 11.75
C TYR A 164 13.64 -14.55 12.10
N ASN A 165 14.53 -15.02 11.21
CA ASN A 165 15.97 -14.99 11.42
C ASN A 165 16.71 -15.07 10.08
N VAL A 166 18.00 -14.74 10.11
CA VAL A 166 18.93 -14.80 8.97
C VAL A 166 19.04 -16.21 8.38
N THR A 167 18.77 -17.25 9.17
CA THR A 167 18.78 -18.66 8.72
C THR A 167 17.79 -18.93 7.59
N GLN A 168 16.72 -18.14 7.45
CA GLN A 168 15.80 -18.27 6.31
C GLN A 168 16.52 -18.12 4.97
N TRP A 169 17.60 -17.33 4.92
CA TRP A 169 18.36 -17.15 3.69
C TRP A 169 19.14 -18.38 3.29
N GLU A 170 19.43 -19.34 4.19
CA GLU A 170 20.14 -20.58 3.87
C GLU A 170 19.43 -21.42 2.80
N SER A 171 18.10 -21.31 2.67
CA SER A 171 17.32 -22.05 1.66
C SER A 171 17.42 -21.48 0.24
N ASN A 172 17.94 -20.26 0.07
CA ASN A 172 18.07 -19.63 -1.25
C ASN A 172 19.28 -20.22 -2.00
N GLN A 173 19.01 -20.77 -3.19
CA GLN A 173 19.99 -21.45 -4.05
C GLN A 173 20.72 -20.53 -5.03
N ASN A 174 20.32 -19.27 -5.16
CA ASN A 174 20.94 -18.28 -6.06
C ASN A 174 22.18 -17.61 -5.45
N LYS A 175 22.60 -18.07 -4.26
CA LYS A 175 23.80 -17.60 -3.58
C LYS A 175 25.03 -18.34 -4.07
N GLU A 176 26.15 -17.65 -4.16
CA GLU A 176 27.44 -18.26 -4.51
C GLU A 176 27.99 -19.09 -3.35
N ASN A 177 27.77 -18.64 -2.11
CA ASN A 177 28.21 -19.31 -0.88
C ASN A 177 27.08 -19.42 0.15
N SER A 178 27.11 -20.47 0.98
CA SER A 178 26.13 -20.67 2.06
C SER A 178 26.13 -19.54 3.10
N THR A 179 27.28 -18.88 3.29
CA THR A 179 27.48 -17.77 4.22
C THR A 179 26.95 -16.43 3.71
N GLN A 180 26.53 -16.34 2.46
CA GLN A 180 26.00 -15.10 1.90
C GLN A 180 24.60 -14.80 2.41
N ILE A 181 24.38 -13.52 2.70
CA ILE A 181 23.08 -12.96 3.10
C ILE A 181 22.80 -11.72 2.24
N PRO A 182 21.54 -11.27 2.14
CA PRO A 182 21.23 -10.04 1.43
C PRO A 182 22.02 -8.86 2.02
N CYS A 183 22.57 -8.01 1.16
CA CYS A 183 23.29 -6.82 1.61
C CYS A 183 22.39 -5.89 2.45
N SER A 184 21.07 -5.91 2.21
CA SER A 184 20.05 -5.19 2.98
C SER A 184 19.97 -5.60 4.45
N CYS A 185 20.47 -6.79 4.81
CA CYS A 185 20.60 -7.27 6.19
C CYS A 185 21.84 -6.72 6.92
N THR A 186 22.57 -5.80 6.31
CA THR A 186 23.77 -5.19 6.90
C THR A 186 23.73 -3.68 6.76
N ARG A 187 24.61 -2.99 7.48
CA ARG A 187 24.85 -1.55 7.31
C ARG A 187 25.72 -1.21 6.09
N SER A 188 25.99 -2.19 5.22
CA SER A 188 26.87 -2.02 4.08
C SER A 188 26.22 -1.20 2.96
N GLN A 189 27.01 -0.33 2.31
CA GLN A 189 26.60 0.49 1.17
C GLN A 189 26.76 -0.25 -0.18
N LEU A 190 27.00 -1.57 -0.15
CA LEU A 190 27.21 -2.38 -1.35
C LEU A 190 25.92 -2.53 -2.16
N LYS A 191 25.97 -2.14 -3.45
CA LYS A 191 24.90 -2.35 -4.44
C LYS A 191 24.95 -3.76 -5.05
N LYS A 192 25.02 -4.80 -4.20
CA LYS A 192 24.93 -6.20 -4.61
C LYS A 192 23.68 -6.84 -4.00
N TRP A 193 23.16 -7.90 -4.63
CA TRP A 193 22.04 -8.66 -4.07
C TRP A 193 22.44 -9.40 -2.80
N PHE A 194 23.63 -9.99 -2.81
CA PHE A 194 24.24 -10.74 -1.71
C PHE A 194 25.60 -10.17 -1.32
N CYS A 195 25.92 -10.25 -0.03
CA CYS A 195 27.17 -9.79 0.57
C CYS A 195 27.79 -10.92 1.39
N ASP A 196 29.13 -11.04 1.33
CA ASP A 196 29.92 -11.84 2.27
C ASP A 196 30.19 -10.98 3.51
N VAL A 197 29.72 -11.43 4.68
CA VAL A 197 29.74 -10.60 5.89
C VAL A 197 30.37 -11.39 7.04
N PRO A 198 31.36 -10.82 7.75
CA PRO A 198 31.77 -11.29 9.07
C PRO A 198 30.60 -11.20 10.07
N ARG A 199 30.49 -12.17 10.98
CA ARG A 199 29.31 -12.35 11.87
C ARG A 199 29.00 -11.12 12.75
N ASP A 200 29.99 -10.26 12.92
CA ASP A 200 30.06 -9.00 13.67
C ASP A 200 29.39 -7.79 12.98
N LEU A 201 28.92 -7.91 11.74
CA LEU A 201 28.24 -6.84 10.96
C LEU A 201 26.76 -7.11 10.62
N ILE A 202 26.20 -8.22 11.12
CA ILE A 202 24.80 -8.61 10.92
C ILE A 202 23.93 -7.88 11.97
N TYR A 203 22.76 -7.37 11.58
CA TYR A 203 21.80 -6.85 12.56
C TYR A 203 21.45 -7.95 13.57
N THR A 204 21.95 -7.80 14.79
CA THR A 204 21.57 -8.62 15.93
C THR A 204 20.26 -8.09 16.47
N MET A 205 19.20 -8.91 16.40
CA MET A 205 18.00 -8.71 17.19
C MET A 205 18.30 -8.92 18.68
#